data_AF-A0A528BJT8-F1
#
_entry.id   AF-A0A528BJT8-F1
#
_cell.length_a   1.000
_cell.length_b   1.000
_cell.length_c   1.000
_cell.angle_alpha   90.00
_cell.angle_beta   90.00
_cell.angle_gamma   90.00
#
_symmetry.space_group_name_H-M   'P 1'
#
loop_
_entity.id
_entity.type
_entity.pdbx_description
1 polymer ?
#
loop_
_entity_poly.entity_id
_entity_poly.type
_entity_poly.pdbx_seq_one_letter_code
_entity_poly.pdbx_strand_id
1 'polypeptide(L)'
;ELRQWKAEAHVLIALADLAGEAETAVTVQRLSDLADACTRAAVDFLLRDAHGQGKLKLPDLEDPARRSGWILLGMGKLGAHELNFSSDIDLVVFFDPQASAVVDPLDATELFSRLTRRLVRILQDRTEHGYVFRTDLRLRPDPGSTPLAIPVEAALRYYEARGQNWERAAMIKARPVAGDLAAGAAFLKDLQPYIWRKYLDYAAIADVHSIKRQIHAHKGLGEIAVKG
;
A
#
# COMPACT_ATOMS: atom_id res chain seq x y z
N GLU A 1 19.55 -11.43 -2.59
CA GLU A 1 19.03 -12.11 -1.38
C GLU A 1 17.51 -12.05 -1.27
N LEU A 2 16.87 -10.87 -1.23
CA LEU A 2 15.40 -10.75 -1.02
C LEU A 2 14.51 -11.69 -1.87
N ARG A 3 14.83 -11.85 -3.16
CA ARG A 3 14.10 -12.75 -4.08
C ARG A 3 14.22 -14.22 -3.69
N GLN A 4 15.39 -14.65 -3.22
CA GLN A 4 15.64 -16.02 -2.78
C GLN A 4 14.87 -16.31 -1.48
N TRP A 5 14.96 -15.42 -0.48
CA TRP A 5 14.18 -15.54 0.76
C TRP A 5 12.67 -15.56 0.51
N LYS A 6 12.18 -14.71 -0.40
CA LYS A 6 10.77 -14.73 -0.80
C LYS A 6 10.40 -16.08 -1.44
N ALA A 7 11.25 -16.64 -2.30
CA ALA A 7 11.00 -17.94 -2.93
C ALA A 7 10.98 -19.08 -1.91
N GLU A 8 11.95 -19.12 -1.00
CA GLU A 8 12.02 -20.09 0.10
C GLU A 8 10.77 -20.02 0.99
N ALA A 9 10.38 -18.82 1.43
CA ALA A 9 9.18 -18.62 2.23
C ALA A 9 7.91 -19.05 1.48
N HIS A 10 7.79 -18.74 0.18
CA HIS A 10 6.69 -19.22 -0.65
C HIS A 10 6.60 -20.75 -0.69
N VAL A 11 7.74 -21.44 -0.85
CA VAL A 11 7.78 -22.91 -0.88
C VAL A 11 7.33 -23.48 0.47
N LEU A 12 7.80 -22.92 1.58
CA LEU A 12 7.42 -23.37 2.92
C LEU A 12 5.93 -23.14 3.20
N ILE A 13 5.39 -21.99 2.81
CA ILE A 13 3.96 -21.68 2.96
C ILE A 13 3.12 -22.64 2.10
N ALA A 14 3.52 -22.87 0.84
CA ALA A 14 2.83 -23.79 -0.07
C ALA A 14 2.89 -25.24 0.43
N LEU A 15 4.01 -25.67 0.99
CA LEU A 15 4.15 -27.02 1.54
C LEU A 15 3.23 -27.23 2.73
N ALA A 16 3.13 -26.26 3.65
CA ALA A 16 2.22 -26.35 4.78
C ALA A 16 0.74 -26.39 4.35
N ASP A 17 0.36 -25.60 3.34
CA ASP A 17 -0.98 -25.59 2.76
C ASP A 17 -1.32 -26.93 2.09
N LEU A 18 -0.42 -27.44 1.24
CA LEU A 18 -0.60 -28.72 0.54
C LEU A 18 -0.58 -29.95 1.45
N ALA A 19 0.17 -29.89 2.55
CA ALA A 19 0.20 -30.95 3.55
C ALA A 19 -1.04 -30.95 4.46
N GLY A 20 -1.90 -29.92 4.39
CA GLY A 20 -3.04 -29.75 5.30
C GLY A 20 -2.64 -29.30 6.71
N GLU A 21 -1.41 -28.82 6.89
CA GLU A 21 -0.85 -28.36 8.17
C GLU A 21 -1.19 -26.88 8.48
N ALA A 22 -1.78 -26.17 7.51
CA ALA A 22 -2.23 -24.80 7.67
C ALA A 22 -3.64 -24.64 7.07
N GLU A 23 -4.53 -24.01 7.82
CA GLU A 23 -5.81 -23.55 7.28
C GLU A 23 -5.61 -22.41 6.29
N THR A 24 -6.54 -22.27 5.33
CA THR A 24 -6.49 -21.21 4.31
C THR A 24 -6.28 -19.82 4.92
N ALA A 25 -6.93 -19.51 6.05
CA ALA A 25 -6.78 -18.23 6.74
C ALA A 25 -5.33 -17.98 7.20
N VAL A 26 -4.65 -19.02 7.68
CA VAL A 26 -3.24 -18.95 8.07
C VAL A 26 -2.34 -18.80 6.84
N THR A 27 -2.64 -19.52 5.76
CA THR A 27 -1.90 -19.40 4.50
C THR A 27 -1.93 -17.97 3.94
N VAL A 28 -3.12 -17.35 3.84
CA VAL A 28 -3.25 -15.98 3.31
C VAL A 28 -2.62 -14.93 4.22
N GLN A 29 -2.69 -15.13 5.55
CA GLN A 29 -2.00 -14.28 6.52
C GLN A 29 -0.48 -14.36 6.31
N ARG A 30 0.10 -15.56 6.25
CA ARG A 30 1.55 -15.77 6.05
C ARG A 30 2.05 -15.15 4.75
N LEU A 31 1.27 -15.25 3.67
CA LEU A 31 1.59 -14.60 2.39
C LEU A 31 1.59 -13.08 2.50
N SER A 32 0.64 -12.53 3.26
CA SER A 32 0.54 -11.09 3.51
C SER A 32 1.69 -10.57 4.39
N ASP A 33 2.05 -11.33 5.44
CA ASP A 33 3.17 -11.00 6.32
C ASP A 33 4.52 -11.07 5.57
N LEU A 34 4.66 -12.03 4.65
CA LEU A 34 5.82 -12.11 3.77
C LEU A 34 5.94 -10.88 2.86
N ALA A 35 4.81 -10.42 2.30
CA ALA A 35 4.79 -9.21 1.48
C ALA A 35 5.14 -7.96 2.27
N ASP A 36 4.64 -7.83 3.50
CA ASP A 36 5.02 -6.77 4.43
C ASP A 36 6.51 -6.79 4.71
N ALA A 37 7.04 -7.94 5.12
CA ALA A 37 8.45 -8.10 5.47
C ALA A 37 9.37 -7.75 4.29
N CYS A 38 9.03 -8.21 3.08
CA CYS A 38 9.78 -7.88 1.89
C CYS A 38 9.73 -6.39 1.54
N THR A 39 8.56 -5.76 1.67
CA THR A 39 8.38 -4.34 1.41
C THR A 39 9.15 -3.50 2.41
N ARG A 40 9.11 -3.85 3.71
CA ARG A 40 9.87 -3.20 4.78
C ARG A 40 11.38 -3.30 4.53
N ALA A 41 11.89 -4.50 4.25
CA ALA A 41 13.31 -4.69 3.98
C ALA A 41 13.80 -3.84 2.80
N ALA A 42 13.00 -3.74 1.72
CA ALA A 42 13.34 -2.90 0.57
C ALA A 42 13.27 -1.40 0.88
N VAL A 43 12.30 -0.97 1.70
CA VAL A 43 12.16 0.42 2.17
C VAL A 43 13.34 0.80 3.06
N ASP A 44 13.69 -0.03 4.03
CA ASP A 44 14.82 0.21 4.95
C ASP A 44 16.13 0.33 4.19
N PHE A 45 16.36 -0.54 3.20
CA PHE A 45 17.49 -0.45 2.29
C PHE A 45 17.54 0.89 1.56
N LEU A 46 16.41 1.32 0.97
CA LEU A 46 16.33 2.58 0.22
C LEU A 46 16.50 3.82 1.11
N LEU A 47 15.99 3.79 2.33
CA LEU A 47 16.14 4.87 3.31
C LEU A 47 17.61 5.00 3.73
N ARG A 48 18.27 3.89 4.06
CA ARG A 48 19.70 3.87 4.40
C ARG A 48 20.56 4.37 3.24
N ASP A 49 20.25 3.96 2.02
CA ASP A 49 20.95 4.43 0.81
C ASP A 49 20.74 5.94 0.57
N ALA A 50 19.51 6.43 0.71
CA ALA A 50 19.22 7.87 0.63
C ALA A 50 19.94 8.67 1.73
N HIS A 51 20.11 8.09 2.92
CA HIS A 51 20.92 8.68 3.98
C HIS A 51 22.40 8.75 3.63
N GLY A 52 22.99 7.65 3.14
CA GLY A 52 24.39 7.63 2.72
C GLY A 52 24.70 8.60 1.59
N GLN A 53 23.71 8.93 0.75
CA GLN A 53 23.82 9.93 -0.31
C GLN A 53 23.53 11.37 0.16
N GLY A 54 23.26 11.59 1.44
CA GLY A 54 22.93 12.91 2.00
C GLY A 54 21.58 13.47 1.56
N LYS A 55 20.70 12.64 0.99
CA LYS A 55 19.34 13.04 0.55
C LYS A 55 18.32 13.00 1.69
N LEU A 56 18.56 12.17 2.70
CA LEU A 56 17.81 12.12 3.95
C LEU A 56 18.79 12.15 5.14
N LYS A 57 18.32 12.66 6.28
CA LYS A 57 19.06 12.59 7.54
C LYS A 57 18.27 11.76 8.55
N LEU A 58 18.37 10.44 8.42
CA LEU A 58 17.64 9.51 9.29
C LEU A 58 18.02 9.72 10.76
N PRO A 59 17.04 9.81 11.68
CA PRO A 59 17.33 9.98 13.11
C PRO A 59 17.97 8.76 13.77
N ASP A 60 17.72 7.57 13.22
CA ASP A 60 18.22 6.28 13.70
C ASP A 60 18.46 5.38 12.46
N LEU A 61 19.64 4.76 12.37
CA LEU A 61 19.99 3.87 11.24
C LEU A 61 19.63 2.41 11.49
N GLU A 62 19.46 2.02 12.75
CA GLU A 62 18.99 0.70 13.13
C GLU A 62 17.49 0.58 12.83
N ASP A 63 16.74 1.68 13.00
CA ASP A 63 15.33 1.83 12.63
C ASP A 63 15.14 2.98 11.62
N PRO A 64 15.55 2.78 10.35
CA PRO A 64 15.56 3.84 9.34
C PRO A 64 14.15 4.33 8.96
N ALA A 65 13.13 3.49 9.14
CA ALA A 65 11.76 3.79 8.81
C ALA A 65 11.12 4.80 9.77
N ARG A 66 11.49 4.75 11.05
CA ARG A 66 10.93 5.60 12.10
C ARG A 66 11.27 7.07 11.90
N ARG A 67 10.23 7.92 11.85
CA ARG A 67 10.35 9.37 11.59
C ARG A 67 11.03 9.71 10.26
N SER A 68 11.01 8.77 9.31
CA SER A 68 11.47 8.99 7.93
C SER A 68 10.53 9.90 7.15
N GLY A 69 9.26 9.97 7.56
CA GLY A 69 8.20 10.63 6.83
C GLY A 69 7.73 9.88 5.58
N TRP A 70 8.32 8.75 5.20
CA TRP A 70 7.90 7.99 4.03
C TRP A 70 6.80 6.99 4.40
N ILE A 71 5.60 7.09 3.85
CA ILE A 71 4.45 6.29 4.26
C ILE A 71 4.03 5.38 3.11
N LEU A 72 3.96 4.07 3.36
CA LEU A 72 3.46 3.10 2.40
C LEU A 72 2.25 2.38 2.97
N LEU A 73 1.10 2.57 2.33
CA LEU A 73 -0.14 1.86 2.66
C LEU A 73 -0.32 0.66 1.74
N GLY A 74 -0.54 -0.50 2.35
CA GLY A 74 -1.02 -1.68 1.65
C GLY A 74 -2.52 -1.57 1.44
N MET A 75 -2.96 -1.82 0.22
CA MET A 75 -4.36 -1.70 -0.20
C MET A 75 -4.92 -3.08 -0.57
N GLY A 76 -6.23 -3.15 -0.82
CA GLY A 76 -6.86 -4.35 -1.36
C GLY A 76 -6.59 -5.60 -0.52
N LYS A 77 -6.11 -6.68 -1.15
CA LYS A 77 -5.79 -7.94 -0.47
C LYS A 77 -4.62 -7.81 0.50
N LEU A 78 -3.58 -7.06 0.15
CA LEU A 78 -2.45 -6.81 1.05
C LEU A 78 -2.94 -6.09 2.32
N GLY A 79 -3.75 -5.06 2.11
CA GLY A 79 -4.34 -4.28 3.19
C GLY A 79 -5.23 -5.08 4.14
N ALA A 80 -5.96 -6.07 3.62
CA ALA A 80 -6.84 -6.93 4.41
C ALA A 80 -6.19 -8.23 4.94
N HIS A 81 -4.89 -8.45 4.72
CA HIS A 81 -4.21 -9.72 5.02
C HIS A 81 -4.78 -10.94 4.28
N GLU A 82 -5.20 -10.74 3.03
CA GLU A 82 -5.89 -11.73 2.18
C GLU A 82 -5.10 -12.07 0.89
N LEU A 83 -3.76 -11.95 0.91
CA LEU A 83 -2.96 -12.28 -0.27
C LEU A 83 -3.03 -13.77 -0.60
N ASN A 84 -2.98 -14.06 -1.91
CA ASN A 84 -2.77 -15.40 -2.44
C ASN A 84 -1.42 -15.47 -3.20
N PHE A 85 -0.96 -16.67 -3.55
CA PHE A 85 0.37 -16.90 -4.13
C PHE A 85 0.67 -16.09 -5.41
N SER A 86 -0.35 -15.73 -6.18
CA SER A 86 -0.22 -14.98 -7.43
C SER A 86 -0.67 -13.52 -7.30
N SER A 87 -0.91 -13.02 -6.08
CA SER A 87 -1.41 -11.66 -5.86
C SER A 87 -0.36 -10.62 -6.20
N ASP A 88 -0.86 -9.51 -6.75
CA ASP A 88 -0.10 -8.27 -6.81
C ASP A 88 -0.21 -7.58 -5.45
N ILE A 89 0.77 -6.74 -5.15
CA ILE A 89 0.71 -5.86 -3.99
C ILE A 89 0.28 -4.46 -4.44
N ASP A 90 -0.88 -4.03 -3.96
CA ASP A 90 -1.38 -2.69 -4.21
C ASP A 90 -0.82 -1.74 -3.14
N LEU A 91 -0.06 -0.74 -3.55
CA LEU A 91 0.54 0.25 -2.66
C LEU A 91 0.08 1.67 -2.99
N VAL A 92 -0.20 2.45 -1.96
CA VAL A 92 -0.34 3.91 -2.06
C VAL A 92 0.75 4.54 -1.21
N VAL A 93 1.44 5.53 -1.77
CA VAL A 93 2.60 6.15 -1.12
C VAL A 93 2.32 7.61 -0.81
N PHE A 94 2.48 7.93 0.46
CA PHE A 94 2.44 9.30 0.98
C PHE A 94 3.78 9.68 1.59
N PHE A 95 3.94 10.96 1.88
CA PHE A 95 5.03 11.39 2.73
C PHE A 95 4.69 12.65 3.53
N ASP A 96 5.35 12.79 4.67
CA ASP A 96 5.34 14.02 5.47
C ASP A 96 6.56 14.88 5.13
N PRO A 97 6.39 16.04 4.47
CA PRO A 97 7.49 16.95 4.16
C PRO A 97 8.15 17.58 5.40
N GLN A 98 7.49 17.54 6.56
CA GLN A 98 7.98 18.09 7.82
C GLN A 98 8.66 17.05 8.72
N ALA A 99 8.75 15.80 8.27
CA ALA A 99 9.40 14.75 9.04
C ALA A 99 10.89 15.08 9.27
N SER A 100 11.40 14.73 10.45
CA SER A 100 12.77 15.06 10.88
C SER A 100 13.87 14.53 9.95
N ALA A 101 13.58 13.50 9.16
CA ALA A 101 14.53 12.95 8.20
C ALA A 101 14.66 13.76 6.90
N VAL A 102 13.68 14.61 6.59
CA VAL A 102 13.64 15.39 5.36
C VAL A 102 14.59 16.58 5.50
N VAL A 103 15.57 16.67 4.59
CA VAL A 103 16.58 17.75 4.59
C VAL A 103 16.02 19.01 3.95
N ASP A 104 15.31 18.85 2.83
CA ASP A 104 14.65 19.95 2.11
C ASP A 104 13.22 19.55 1.74
N PRO A 105 12.19 20.19 2.34
CA PRO A 105 10.79 19.94 2.01
C PRO A 105 10.42 20.22 0.54
N LEU A 106 11.15 21.10 -0.17
CA LEU A 106 10.88 21.44 -1.56
C LEU A 106 11.22 20.28 -2.51
N ASP A 107 12.29 19.55 -2.20
CA ASP A 107 12.76 18.41 -2.99
C ASP A 107 12.07 17.08 -2.60
N ALA A 108 11.33 17.07 -1.48
CA ALA A 108 10.77 15.85 -0.89
C ALA A 108 9.87 15.08 -1.87
N THR A 109 9.04 15.77 -2.67
CA THR A 109 8.16 15.13 -3.66
C THR A 109 8.95 14.34 -4.70
N GLU A 110 10.00 14.94 -5.25
CA GLU A 110 10.86 14.29 -6.25
C GLU A 110 11.62 13.12 -5.62
N LEU A 111 12.19 13.35 -4.43
CA LEU A 111 12.93 12.35 -3.67
C LEU A 111 12.09 11.11 -3.41
N PHE A 112 10.92 11.25 -2.76
CA PHE A 112 10.07 10.11 -2.43
C PHE A 112 9.48 9.46 -3.68
N SER A 113 9.16 10.22 -4.73
CA SER A 113 8.74 9.62 -6.01
C SER A 113 9.85 8.78 -6.66
N ARG A 114 11.10 9.22 -6.58
CA ARG A 114 12.27 8.48 -7.06
C ARG A 114 12.50 7.22 -6.22
N LEU A 115 12.40 7.31 -4.89
CA LEU A 115 12.49 6.16 -3.99
C LEU A 115 11.38 5.14 -4.27
N THR A 116 10.14 5.58 -4.47
CA THR A 116 9.02 4.70 -4.86
C THR A 116 9.29 3.99 -6.18
N ARG A 117 9.83 4.67 -7.20
CA ARG A 117 10.20 4.02 -8.46
C ARG A 117 11.28 2.95 -8.28
N ARG A 118 12.27 3.22 -7.41
CA ARG A 118 13.31 2.24 -7.07
C ARG A 118 12.75 1.05 -6.28
N LEU A 119 11.82 1.30 -5.36
CA LEU A 119 11.11 0.26 -4.62
C LEU A 119 10.37 -0.68 -5.57
N VAL A 120 9.59 -0.13 -6.51
CA VAL A 120 8.89 -0.95 -7.52
C VAL A 120 9.86 -1.82 -8.30
N ARG A 121 11.01 -1.28 -8.74
CA ARG A 121 12.04 -2.07 -9.42
C ARG A 121 12.59 -3.20 -8.55
N ILE A 122 12.91 -2.91 -7.29
CA ILE A 122 13.41 -3.91 -6.34
C ILE A 122 12.42 -5.07 -6.19
N LEU A 123 11.12 -4.77 -6.09
CA LEU A 123 10.08 -5.76 -5.86
C LEU A 123 9.67 -6.51 -7.14
N GLN A 124 9.51 -5.81 -8.25
CA GLN A 124 8.87 -6.32 -9.45
C GLN A 124 9.84 -6.81 -10.53
N ASP A 125 11.03 -6.23 -10.66
CA ASP A 125 11.91 -6.57 -11.78
C ASP A 125 12.36 -8.04 -11.68
N ARG A 126 12.38 -8.71 -12.83
CA ARG A 126 12.78 -10.12 -12.90
C ARG A 126 14.30 -10.23 -13.09
N THR A 127 14.90 -11.07 -12.26
CA THR A 127 16.32 -11.45 -12.32
C THR A 127 16.42 -12.97 -12.52
N GLU A 128 17.63 -13.52 -12.55
CA GLU A 128 17.86 -14.97 -12.55
C GLU A 128 17.20 -15.69 -11.34
N HIS A 129 17.00 -14.97 -10.23
CA HIS A 129 16.30 -15.46 -9.04
C HIS A 129 14.80 -15.12 -9.02
N GLY A 130 14.23 -14.72 -10.16
CA GLY A 130 12.81 -14.34 -10.26
C GLY A 130 12.54 -12.89 -9.81
N TYR A 131 11.39 -12.68 -9.18
CA TYR A 131 10.92 -11.38 -8.68
C TYR A 131 10.29 -11.56 -7.29
N VAL A 132 10.11 -10.48 -6.54
CA VAL A 132 9.53 -10.52 -5.19
C VAL A 132 8.01 -10.51 -5.29
N PHE A 133 7.43 -9.36 -5.65
CA PHE A 133 5.99 -9.17 -5.90
C PHE A 133 5.80 -8.21 -7.08
N ARG A 134 4.78 -8.45 -7.90
CA ARG A 134 4.30 -7.42 -8.83
C ARG A 134 3.63 -6.33 -8.01
N THR A 135 3.85 -5.08 -8.37
CA THR A 135 3.43 -3.93 -7.57
C THR A 135 2.55 -3.01 -8.40
N ASP A 136 1.37 -2.70 -7.86
CA ASP A 136 0.42 -1.78 -8.47
C ASP A 136 0.31 -0.51 -7.62
N LEU A 137 0.38 0.66 -8.28
CA LEU A 137 0.28 1.98 -7.66
C LEU A 137 -0.96 2.76 -8.13
N ARG A 138 -1.89 2.11 -8.85
CA ARG A 138 -3.04 2.76 -9.48
C ARG A 138 -4.15 3.15 -8.52
N LEU A 139 -4.13 2.69 -7.28
CA LEU A 139 -5.11 3.08 -6.25
C LEU A 139 -4.79 4.42 -5.57
N ARG A 140 -3.71 5.10 -5.97
CA ARG A 140 -3.37 6.43 -5.43
C ARG A 140 -4.38 7.49 -5.91
N PRO A 141 -4.55 8.60 -5.17
CA PRO A 141 -5.32 9.76 -5.63
C PRO A 141 -4.99 10.16 -7.06
N ASP A 142 -6.00 10.28 -7.93
CA ASP A 142 -5.88 10.72 -9.33
C ASP A 142 -4.54 10.32 -10.02
N PRO A 143 -4.34 9.02 -10.32
CA PRO A 143 -3.05 8.50 -10.78
C PRO A 143 -2.51 9.17 -12.04
N GLY A 144 -3.38 9.76 -12.87
CA GLY A 144 -2.99 10.46 -14.10
C GLY A 144 -2.35 11.82 -13.85
N SER A 145 -2.65 12.46 -12.71
CA SER A 145 -2.21 13.83 -12.41
C SER A 145 -1.32 13.94 -11.18
N THR A 146 -1.22 12.90 -10.36
CA THR A 146 -0.42 12.91 -9.13
C THR A 146 0.94 12.23 -9.27
N PRO A 147 1.96 12.72 -8.53
CA PRO A 147 3.24 12.03 -8.41
C PRO A 147 3.08 10.66 -7.75
N LEU A 148 4.13 9.82 -7.85
CA LEU A 148 4.12 8.48 -7.25
C LEU A 148 4.08 8.53 -5.72
N ALA A 149 4.60 9.59 -5.10
CA ALA A 149 4.51 9.85 -3.67
C ALA A 149 3.85 11.22 -3.46
N ILE A 150 2.78 11.26 -2.66
CA ILE A 150 1.94 12.45 -2.48
C ILE A 150 2.14 13.02 -1.07
N PRO A 151 2.33 14.34 -0.88
CA PRO A 151 2.38 14.93 0.45
C PRO A 151 1.09 14.63 1.22
N VAL A 152 1.19 14.27 2.50
CA VAL A 152 0.03 13.96 3.38
C VAL A 152 -1.05 15.04 3.29
N GLU A 153 -0.66 16.30 3.44
CA GLU A 153 -1.56 17.45 3.35
C GLU A 153 -2.28 17.57 2.00
N ALA A 154 -1.61 17.24 0.90
CA ALA A 154 -2.21 17.25 -0.42
C ALA A 154 -3.22 16.10 -0.59
N ALA A 155 -2.91 14.93 -0.03
CA ALA A 155 -3.80 13.78 -0.05
C ALA A 155 -5.08 14.02 0.79
N LEU A 156 -4.94 14.60 1.99
CA LEU A 156 -6.09 14.93 2.83
C LEU A 156 -7.04 15.91 2.13
N ARG A 157 -6.49 17.00 1.56
CA ARG A 157 -7.28 17.95 0.76
C ARG A 157 -7.95 17.30 -0.46
N TYR A 158 -7.26 16.37 -1.12
CA TYR A 158 -7.84 15.63 -2.23
C TYR A 158 -9.05 14.81 -1.79
N TYR A 159 -8.91 14.00 -0.73
CA TYR A 159 -9.99 13.14 -0.26
C TYR A 159 -11.18 13.94 0.26
N GLU A 160 -10.92 15.06 0.94
CA GLU A 160 -11.97 15.97 1.40
C GLU A 160 -12.76 16.60 0.24
N ALA A 161 -12.06 17.12 -0.77
CA ALA A 161 -12.70 17.91 -1.82
C ALA A 161 -13.19 17.09 -3.03
N ARG A 162 -12.52 15.98 -3.37
CA ARG A 162 -12.70 15.26 -4.64
C ARG A 162 -12.72 13.74 -4.50
N GLY A 163 -12.52 13.19 -3.30
CA GLY A 163 -12.41 11.75 -3.11
C GLY A 163 -13.64 11.00 -3.61
N GLN A 164 -13.43 10.07 -4.54
CA GLN A 164 -14.49 9.31 -5.20
C GLN A 164 -15.01 8.19 -4.30
N ASN A 165 -16.24 7.74 -4.56
CA ASN A 165 -16.88 6.71 -3.73
C ASN A 165 -16.14 5.36 -3.76
N TRP A 166 -15.53 4.98 -4.90
CA TRP A 166 -14.73 3.76 -4.97
C TRP A 166 -13.40 3.88 -4.19
N GLU A 167 -12.79 5.07 -4.14
CA GLU A 167 -11.57 5.32 -3.35
C GLU A 167 -11.85 5.17 -1.87
N ARG A 168 -13.02 5.63 -1.42
CA ARG A 168 -13.51 5.41 -0.06
C ARG A 168 -13.60 3.93 0.27
N ALA A 169 -14.21 3.13 -0.61
CA ALA A 169 -14.30 1.68 -0.42
C ALA A 169 -12.91 1.00 -0.43
N ALA A 170 -11.99 1.47 -1.26
CA ALA A 170 -10.61 0.98 -1.28
C ALA A 170 -9.87 1.26 0.04
N MET A 171 -10.08 2.46 0.61
CA MET A 171 -9.45 2.90 1.86
C MET A 171 -9.92 2.13 3.11
N ILE A 172 -11.06 1.43 3.08
CA ILE A 172 -11.51 0.56 4.18
C ILE A 172 -10.47 -0.51 4.53
N LYS A 173 -9.77 -1.03 3.51
CA LYS A 173 -8.75 -2.07 3.69
C LYS A 173 -7.34 -1.48 3.87
N ALA A 174 -7.17 -0.16 3.82
CA ALA A 174 -5.83 0.43 3.86
C ALA A 174 -5.18 0.24 5.23
N ARG A 175 -3.91 -0.17 5.25
CA ARG A 175 -3.08 -0.20 6.46
C ARG A 175 -1.63 0.18 6.18
N PRO A 176 -0.88 0.76 7.13
CA PRO A 176 0.55 0.99 6.96
C PRO A 176 1.29 -0.34 6.89
N VAL A 177 2.04 -0.55 5.80
CA VAL A 177 2.82 -1.79 5.59
C VAL A 177 4.32 -1.59 5.72
N ALA A 178 4.83 -0.42 5.35
CA ALA A 178 6.25 -0.09 5.42
C ALA A 178 6.48 1.42 5.54
N GLY A 179 7.73 1.80 5.85
CA GLY A 179 8.10 3.18 6.11
C GLY A 179 7.63 3.64 7.50
N ASP A 180 7.36 4.93 7.65
CA ASP A 180 6.90 5.53 8.91
C ASP A 180 5.47 5.06 9.27
N LEU A 181 5.41 3.96 10.01
CA LEU A 181 4.15 3.34 10.41
C LEU A 181 3.32 4.25 11.32
N ALA A 182 3.97 5.08 12.14
CA ALA A 182 3.28 6.01 13.05
C ALA A 182 2.62 7.14 12.25
N ALA A 183 3.34 7.72 11.29
CA ALA A 183 2.78 8.73 10.40
C ALA A 183 1.66 8.15 9.51
N GLY A 184 1.81 6.91 9.02
CA GLY A 184 0.76 6.21 8.28
C GLY A 184 -0.51 5.97 9.11
N ALA A 185 -0.36 5.57 10.37
CA ALA A 185 -1.49 5.40 11.29
C ALA A 185 -2.18 6.75 11.59
N ALA A 186 -1.42 7.82 11.76
CA ALA A 186 -1.96 9.18 11.93
C ALA A 186 -2.76 9.63 10.70
N PHE A 187 -2.21 9.43 9.49
CA PHE A 187 -2.91 9.74 8.25
C PHE A 187 -4.26 9.00 8.13
N LEU A 188 -4.28 7.69 8.41
CA LEU A 188 -5.53 6.91 8.36
C LEU A 188 -6.54 7.35 9.42
N LYS A 189 -6.07 7.79 10.59
CA LYS A 189 -6.92 8.37 11.62
C LYS A 189 -7.57 9.66 11.14
N ASP A 190 -6.81 10.56 10.53
CA ASP A 190 -7.33 11.82 9.99
C ASP A 190 -8.28 11.58 8.81
N LEU A 191 -8.09 10.49 8.07
CA LEU A 191 -8.96 10.08 6.97
C LEU A 191 -10.26 9.40 7.43
N GLN A 192 -10.43 9.09 8.72
CA GLN A 192 -11.64 8.41 9.22
C GLN A 192 -12.96 9.09 8.86
N PRO A 193 -13.11 10.43 8.91
CA PRO A 193 -14.36 11.08 8.50
C PRO A 193 -14.65 10.92 7.00
N TYR A 194 -13.61 10.81 6.18
CA TYR A 194 -13.73 10.47 4.77
C TYR A 194 -14.04 8.98 4.56
N ILE A 195 -13.61 8.05 5.41
CA ILE A 195 -13.95 6.63 5.22
C ILE A 195 -15.36 6.35 5.78
N TRP A 196 -15.59 6.76 7.02
CA TRP A 196 -16.76 6.48 7.84
C TRP A 196 -17.61 7.74 8.01
N ARG A 197 -18.56 7.95 7.09
CA ARG A 197 -19.49 9.08 7.19
C ARG A 197 -20.28 8.99 8.50
N LYS A 198 -20.42 10.11 9.20
CA LYS A 198 -21.29 10.21 10.38
C LYS A 198 -22.76 9.97 10.04
N TYR A 199 -23.18 10.34 8.83
CA TYR A 199 -24.54 10.18 8.33
C TYR A 199 -24.53 9.41 7.01
N LEU A 200 -25.45 8.46 6.88
CA LEU A 200 -25.68 7.68 5.66
C LEU A 200 -27.01 8.13 5.05
N ASP A 201 -26.95 9.13 4.19
CA ASP A 201 -28.12 9.63 3.47
C ASP A 201 -28.42 8.77 2.22
N TYR A 202 -29.55 9.04 1.56
CA TYR A 202 -29.96 8.31 0.36
C TYR A 202 -28.91 8.40 -0.76
N ALA A 203 -28.17 9.50 -0.86
CA ALA A 203 -27.09 9.65 -1.84
C ALA A 203 -25.93 8.68 -1.53
N ALA A 204 -25.50 8.58 -0.27
CA ALA A 204 -24.47 7.64 0.15
C ALA A 204 -24.86 6.17 -0.12
N ILE A 205 -26.14 5.80 0.09
CA ILE A 205 -26.63 4.45 -0.21
C ILE A 205 -26.60 4.20 -1.72
N ALA A 206 -27.07 5.16 -2.52
CA ALA A 206 -27.05 5.07 -3.98
C ALA A 206 -25.61 4.96 -4.53
N ASP A 207 -24.65 5.63 -3.90
CA ASP A 207 -23.22 5.55 -4.23
C ASP A 207 -22.67 4.13 -4.04
N VAL A 208 -22.96 3.49 -2.90
CA VAL A 208 -22.55 2.09 -2.63
C VAL A 208 -23.17 1.15 -3.67
N HIS A 209 -24.44 1.33 -4.00
CA HIS A 209 -25.10 0.56 -5.06
C HIS A 209 -24.48 0.81 -6.45
N SER A 210 -24.02 2.03 -6.72
CA SER A 210 -23.32 2.37 -7.96
C SER A 210 -22.01 1.60 -8.10
N ILE A 211 -21.18 1.55 -7.05
CA ILE A 211 -19.93 0.78 -7.03
C ILE A 211 -20.21 -0.71 -7.30
N LYS A 212 -21.21 -1.28 -6.59
CA LYS A 212 -21.60 -2.68 -6.79
C LYS A 212 -21.98 -2.95 -8.25
N ARG A 213 -22.79 -2.09 -8.86
CA ARG A 213 -23.19 -2.22 -10.27
C ARG A 213 -22.00 -2.16 -11.22
N GLN A 214 -21.06 -1.22 -11.01
CA GLN A 214 -19.85 -1.12 -11.82
C GLN A 214 -18.98 -2.39 -11.74
N ILE A 215 -18.82 -2.95 -10.55
CA ILE A 215 -18.09 -4.23 -10.36
C ILE A 215 -18.78 -5.38 -11.12
N HIS A 216 -20.10 -5.48 -11.02
CA HIS A 216 -20.86 -6.54 -11.69
C HIS A 216 -20.81 -6.42 -13.22
N ALA A 217 -20.89 -5.20 -13.75
CA ALA A 217 -20.80 -4.92 -15.18
C ALA A 217 -19.43 -5.28 -15.76
N HIS A 218 -18.34 -5.07 -15.00
CA HIS A 218 -16.98 -5.37 -15.45
C HIS A 218 -16.59 -6.85 -15.29
N LYS A 219 -17.21 -7.58 -14.36
CA LYS A 219 -16.94 -9.01 -14.10
C LYS A 219 -17.83 -9.99 -14.88
N GLY A 220 -18.74 -9.51 -15.75
CA GLY A 220 -19.66 -10.39 -16.48
C GLY A 220 -20.66 -11.14 -15.59
N LEU A 221 -20.87 -10.70 -14.33
CA LEU A 221 -21.82 -11.30 -13.38
C LEU A 221 -23.25 -10.80 -13.62
N GLY A 222 -23.66 -10.74 -14.90
CA GLY A 222 -24.92 -10.13 -15.35
C GLY A 222 -26.18 -10.85 -14.90
N GLU A 223 -26.10 -12.08 -14.38
CA GLU A 223 -27.28 -12.91 -14.13
C GLU A 223 -27.71 -13.07 -12.67
N ILE A 224 -26.94 -12.62 -11.67
CA ILE A 224 -27.39 -12.71 -10.27
C ILE A 224 -27.96 -11.36 -9.83
N ALA A 225 -29.19 -11.10 -10.30
CA ALA A 225 -30.04 -10.05 -9.76
C ALA A 225 -30.54 -10.48 -8.37
N VAL A 226 -29.99 -9.87 -7.31
CA VAL A 226 -30.62 -9.93 -5.99
C VAL A 226 -31.78 -8.95 -6.00
N LYS A 227 -33.01 -9.45 -5.81
CA LYS A 227 -34.21 -8.60 -5.64
C LYS A 227 -33.97 -7.67 -4.44
N GLY A 228 -34.11 -6.37 -4.68
CA GLY A 228 -34.08 -5.34 -3.64
C GLY A 228 -35.24 -5.47 -2.67
#